data_AF-U7HR46-F1
#
_entry.id   AF-U7HR46-F1
#
_cell.length_a   1.000
_cell.length_b   1.000
_cell.length_c   1.000
_cell.angle_alpha   90.00
_cell.angle_beta   90.00
_cell.angle_gamma   90.00
#
_symmetry.space_group_name_H-M   'P 1'
#
loop_
_entity.id
_entity.type
_entity.pdbx_description
1 polymer ?
#
loop_
_entity_poly.entity_id
_entity_poly.type
_entity_poly.pdbx_seq_one_letter_code
_entity_poly.pdbx_strand_id
1 'polypeptide(L)'
;MFFNRLQLIYGHRFTLQWPDEKTIRLARREWAGEVDALSWEQLETALVRAKAKLIEGDADFYWPDVGRILGLARDRRSAAHQTFQKVLPEGDSVKQSRLKAARKGMARLRSILGGGDAQ
;
A
#
# COMPACT_ATOMS: atom_id res chain seq x y z
N MET A 1 -4.62 -20.53 13.66
CA MET A 1 -4.90 -20.73 12.22
C MET A 1 -3.81 -20.15 11.31
N PHE A 2 -3.32 -18.92 11.53
CA PHE A 2 -2.30 -18.26 10.69
C PHE A 2 -0.99 -19.06 10.48
N PHE A 3 -0.27 -19.41 11.56
CA PHE A 3 1.01 -20.15 11.46
C PHE A 3 0.90 -21.52 10.78
N ASN A 4 -0.24 -22.20 10.90
CA ASN A 4 -0.48 -23.47 10.21
C ASN A 4 -0.55 -23.26 8.69
N ARG A 5 -1.20 -22.18 8.23
CA ARG A 5 -1.23 -21.82 6.81
C ARG A 5 0.14 -21.35 6.32
N LEU A 6 0.90 -20.65 7.16
CA LEU A 6 2.28 -20.26 6.87
C LEU A 6 3.16 -21.49 6.59
N GLN A 7 3.02 -22.53 7.42
CA GLN A 7 3.70 -23.81 7.22
C GLN A 7 3.34 -24.47 5.87
N LEU A 8 2.08 -24.38 5.43
CA LEU A 8 1.66 -24.92 4.14
C LEU A 8 2.28 -24.16 2.95
N ILE A 9 2.44 -22.84 3.06
CA ILE A 9 3.01 -22.02 1.98
C ILE A 9 4.52 -22.23 1.85
N TYR A 10 5.23 -22.32 2.98
CA TYR A 10 6.70 -22.32 3.02
C TYR A 10 7.33 -23.70 3.22
N GLY A 11 6.54 -24.71 3.59
CA GLY A 11 6.96 -26.10 3.73
C GLY A 11 8.24 -26.26 4.55
N HIS A 12 9.29 -26.78 3.93
CA HIS A 12 10.58 -27.01 4.59
C HIS A 12 11.22 -25.73 5.16
N ARG A 13 11.01 -24.56 4.54
CA ARG A 13 11.59 -23.30 5.05
C ARG A 13 10.96 -22.90 6.38
N PHE A 14 9.68 -23.21 6.57
CA PHE A 14 9.01 -22.99 7.85
C PHE A 14 9.66 -23.84 8.95
N THR A 15 9.94 -25.12 8.67
CA THR A 15 10.58 -26.03 9.63
C THR A 15 12.04 -25.68 9.89
N LEU A 16 12.74 -25.06 8.93
CA LEU A 16 14.09 -24.55 9.16
C LEU A 16 14.10 -23.34 10.10
N GLN A 17 13.11 -22.45 9.97
CA GLN A 17 13.02 -21.27 10.81
C GLN A 17 12.48 -21.59 12.22
N TRP A 18 11.52 -22.49 12.31
CA TRP A 18 10.96 -22.97 13.57
C TRP A 18 11.01 -24.51 13.62
N PRO A 19 12.16 -25.07 14.04
CA PRO A 19 12.40 -26.51 13.99
C PRO A 19 11.65 -27.31 15.07
N ASP A 20 11.24 -26.65 16.14
CA ASP A 20 10.66 -27.29 17.31
C ASP A 20 9.40 -26.56 17.79
N GLU A 21 8.56 -27.26 18.55
CA GLU A 21 7.29 -26.70 19.02
C GLU A 21 7.48 -25.53 19.99
N LYS A 22 8.60 -25.46 20.72
CA LYS A 22 8.85 -24.35 21.64
C LYS A 22 9.14 -23.07 20.87
N THR A 23 9.92 -23.12 19.80
CA THR A 23 10.18 -21.95 18.94
C THR A 23 8.94 -21.49 18.20
N ILE A 24 8.09 -22.42 17.72
CA ILE A 24 6.78 -22.09 17.15
C ILE A 24 5.90 -21.38 18.18
N ARG A 25 5.85 -21.87 19.43
CA ARG A 25 5.07 -21.25 20.50
C ARG A 25 5.58 -19.85 20.86
N LEU A 26 6.90 -19.66 20.88
CA LEU A 26 7.52 -18.36 21.11
C LEU A 26 7.11 -17.37 20.02
N ALA A 27 7.23 -17.77 18.75
CA ALA A 27 6.84 -16.94 17.62
C ALA A 27 5.34 -16.61 17.65
N ARG A 28 4.48 -17.57 17.99
CA ARG A 28 3.04 -17.31 18.17
C ARG A 28 2.77 -16.27 19.24
N ARG A 29 3.54 -16.27 20.34
CA ARG A 29 3.38 -15.30 21.43
C ARG A 29 3.90 -13.92 21.05
N GLU A 30 5.03 -13.88 20.35
CA GLU A 30 5.63 -12.64 19.87
C GLU A 30 4.67 -11.89 18.94
N TRP A 31 4.08 -12.60 17.98
CA TRP A 31 3.21 -12.01 16.97
C TRP A 31 1.72 -12.05 17.31
N ALA A 32 1.35 -12.44 18.54
CA ALA A 32 -0.04 -12.57 18.95
C ALA A 32 -0.77 -11.23 18.83
N GLY A 33 -0.15 -10.14 19.29
CA GLY A 33 -0.76 -8.80 19.27
C GLY A 33 -1.06 -8.32 17.85
N GLU A 34 -0.12 -8.47 16.92
CA GLU A 34 -0.27 -8.03 15.54
C GLU A 34 -1.25 -8.91 14.76
N VAL A 35 -1.26 -10.23 15.04
CA VAL A 35 -2.20 -11.17 14.41
C VAL A 35 -3.62 -10.91 14.92
N ASP A 36 -3.80 -10.71 16.22
CA ASP A 36 -5.12 -10.48 16.85
C ASP A 36 -5.68 -9.10 16.48
N ALA A 37 -4.83 -8.13 16.13
CA ALA A 37 -5.25 -6.82 15.65
C ALA A 37 -5.85 -6.84 14.22
N LEU A 38 -5.76 -7.96 13.50
CA LEU A 38 -6.26 -8.11 12.13
C LEU A 38 -7.46 -9.04 12.08
N SER A 39 -8.41 -8.73 11.21
CA SER A 39 -9.52 -9.65 10.95
C SER A 39 -9.03 -10.91 10.23
N TRP A 40 -9.80 -11.99 10.33
CA TRP A 40 -9.48 -13.23 9.61
C TRP A 40 -9.35 -13.01 8.09
N GLU A 41 -10.22 -12.20 7.49
CA GLU A 41 -10.16 -11.86 6.06
C GLU A 41 -8.88 -11.10 5.67
N GLN A 42 -8.41 -10.21 6.55
CA GLN A 42 -7.15 -9.47 6.35
C GLN A 42 -5.94 -10.40 6.43
N LEU A 43 -5.94 -11.33 7.38
CA LEU A 43 -4.90 -12.36 7.49
C LEU A 43 -4.90 -13.30 6.28
N GLU A 44 -6.07 -13.70 5.80
CA GLU A 44 -6.20 -14.53 4.60
C GLU A 44 -5.68 -13.79 3.35
N THR A 45 -6.05 -12.52 3.21
CA THR A 45 -5.55 -11.64 2.14
C THR A 45 -4.03 -11.52 2.17
N ALA A 46 -3.44 -11.32 3.36
CA ALA A 46 -2.00 -11.26 3.55
C ALA A 46 -1.30 -12.55 3.08
N LEU A 47 -1.83 -13.71 3.47
CA LEU A 47 -1.28 -15.02 3.12
C LEU A 47 -1.41 -15.31 1.61
N VAL A 48 -2.53 -14.95 0.99
CA VAL A 48 -2.73 -15.10 -0.46
C VAL A 48 -1.74 -14.23 -1.23
N ARG A 49 -1.57 -12.97 -0.82
CA ARG A 49 -0.60 -12.05 -1.43
C ARG A 49 0.84 -12.49 -1.22
N ALA A 50 1.19 -13.02 -0.05
CA ALA A 50 2.51 -13.57 0.22
C ALA A 50 2.82 -14.77 -0.67
N LYS A 51 1.85 -15.68 -0.85
CA LYS A 51 1.97 -16.81 -1.77
C LYS A 51 2.17 -16.34 -3.21
N ALA A 52 1.42 -15.34 -3.66
CA ALA A 52 1.58 -14.79 -5.01
C ALA A 52 3.00 -14.23 -5.22
N LYS A 53 3.50 -13.41 -4.29
CA LYS A 53 4.86 -12.86 -4.33
C LYS A 53 5.96 -13.93 -4.29
N LEU A 54 5.75 -14.99 -3.52
CA LEU A 54 6.65 -16.14 -3.51
C LEU A 54 6.69 -16.85 -4.88
N ILE A 55 5.55 -17.00 -5.55
CA ILE A 55 5.46 -17.58 -6.90
C ILE A 55 6.11 -16.66 -7.94
N GLU A 56 5.96 -15.34 -7.79
CA GLU A 56 6.63 -14.33 -8.63
C GLU A 56 8.16 -14.31 -8.45
N GLY A 57 8.69 -15.02 -7.45
CA GLY A 57 10.12 -15.07 -7.18
C GLY A 57 10.64 -13.85 -6.43
N ASP A 58 9.77 -13.10 -5.76
CA ASP A 58 10.14 -11.97 -4.93
C ASP A 58 11.05 -12.44 -3.78
N ALA A 59 12.32 -12.02 -3.81
CA ALA A 59 13.32 -12.42 -2.83
C ALA A 59 12.91 -12.04 -1.40
N ASP A 60 12.14 -10.96 -1.24
CA ASP A 60 11.69 -10.50 0.07
C ASP A 60 10.67 -11.44 0.73
N PHE A 61 10.03 -12.29 -0.07
CA PHE A 61 9.03 -13.27 0.38
C PHE A 61 9.54 -14.71 0.28
N TYR A 62 10.83 -14.90 -0.02
CA TYR A 62 11.44 -16.22 -0.10
C TYR A 62 11.43 -16.95 1.25
N TRP A 63 11.60 -16.22 2.36
CA TRP A 63 11.51 -16.74 3.73
C TRP A 63 10.19 -16.34 4.40
N PRO A 64 9.68 -17.13 5.37
CA PRO A 64 8.46 -16.82 6.11
C PRO A 64 8.67 -15.69 7.14
N ASP A 65 8.80 -14.46 6.65
CA ASP A 65 8.82 -13.25 7.49
C ASP A 65 7.40 -12.82 7.87
N VAL A 66 7.02 -13.07 9.12
CA VAL A 66 5.68 -12.76 9.64
C VAL A 66 5.35 -11.28 9.51
N GLY A 67 6.28 -10.38 9.86
CA GLY A 67 6.04 -8.94 9.83
C GLY A 67 5.78 -8.43 8.41
N ARG A 68 6.57 -8.88 7.43
CA ARG A 68 6.36 -8.52 6.01
C ARG A 68 5.03 -9.04 5.49
N ILE A 69 4.68 -10.28 5.83
CA ILE A 69 3.44 -10.91 5.41
C ILE A 69 2.23 -10.16 5.99
N LEU A 70 2.23 -9.88 7.29
CA LEU A 70 1.17 -9.07 7.92
C LEU A 70 1.09 -7.66 7.31
N GLY A 71 2.23 -7.11 6.87
CA GLY A 71 2.28 -5.86 6.10
C GLY A 71 1.47 -5.87 4.79
N LEU A 72 1.22 -7.05 4.20
CA LEU A 72 0.39 -7.21 3.00
C LEU A 72 -1.12 -7.24 3.29
N ALA A 73 -1.52 -7.39 4.56
CA ALA A 73 -2.91 -7.44 4.99
C ALA A 73 -3.67 -6.14 4.68
N ARG A 74 -2.96 -5.01 4.72
CA ARG A 74 -3.52 -3.67 4.49
C ARG A 74 -3.23 -3.25 3.06
N ASP A 75 -4.24 -2.72 2.39
CA ASP A 75 -4.04 -2.10 1.08
C ASP A 75 -3.33 -0.76 1.28
N ARG A 76 -2.01 -0.69 1.01
CA ARG A 76 -1.23 0.56 1.09
C ARG A 76 -1.52 1.50 -0.10
N ARG A 77 -2.76 1.56 -0.58
CA ARG A 77 -3.20 2.58 -1.54
C ARG A 77 -3.55 3.87 -0.81
N SER A 78 -2.61 4.42 -0.03
CA SER A 78 -2.72 5.83 0.31
C SER A 78 -2.20 6.62 -0.88
N ALA A 79 -3.02 7.52 -1.42
CA ALA A 79 -2.67 8.39 -2.54
C ALA A 79 -1.33 9.13 -2.34
N ALA A 80 -0.89 9.31 -1.09
CA ALA A 80 0.38 9.90 -0.73
C ALA A 80 1.62 9.07 -1.11
N HIS A 81 1.49 7.77 -1.38
CA HIS A 81 2.59 6.89 -1.81
C HIS A 81 2.60 6.67 -3.33
N GLN A 82 1.70 7.31 -4.08
CA GLN A 82 1.88 7.37 -5.52
C GLN A 82 3.14 8.18 -5.79
N THR A 83 4.19 7.52 -6.26
CA THR A 83 5.35 8.20 -6.81
C THR A 83 4.84 9.13 -7.90
N PHE A 84 4.93 10.45 -7.67
CA PHE A 84 4.65 11.44 -8.70
C PHE A 84 5.44 11.01 -9.94
N GLN A 85 4.73 10.61 -11.00
CA GLN A 85 5.40 10.35 -12.26
C GLN A 85 6.10 11.65 -12.63
N LYS A 86 7.42 11.57 -12.89
CA LYS A 86 8.21 12.71 -13.35
C LYS A 86 7.76 13.02 -14.78
N VAL A 87 6.62 13.69 -14.90
CA VAL A 87 6.14 14.17 -16.19
C VAL A 87 7.16 15.19 -16.66
N LEU A 88 7.55 15.11 -17.95
CA LEU A 88 8.34 16.17 -18.56
C LEU A 88 7.65 17.52 -18.30
N PRO A 89 8.39 18.58 -17.98
CA PRO A 89 7.79 19.90 -17.79
C PRO A 89 6.91 20.24 -19.00
N GLU A 90 5.69 20.73 -18.73
CA GLU A 90 4.75 21.14 -19.76
C GLU A 90 5.44 22.08 -20.75
N GLY A 91 5.31 21.81 -22.06
CA GLY A 91 5.85 22.69 -23.09
C GLY A 91 5.30 24.12 -22.96
N ASP A 92 6.11 25.12 -23.32
CA ASP A 92 5.78 26.53 -23.11
C ASP A 92 4.42 26.94 -23.70
N SER A 93 4.00 26.32 -24.81
CA SER A 93 2.69 26.54 -25.44
C SER A 93 1.50 26.15 -24.54
N VAL A 94 1.62 25.03 -23.81
CA VAL A 94 0.59 24.51 -22.89
C VAL A 94 0.51 25.41 -21.66
N LYS A 95 1.67 25.81 -21.13
CA LYS A 95 1.77 26.74 -20.00
C LYS A 95 1.12 28.09 -20.31
N GLN A 96 1.40 28.66 -21.49
CA GLN A 96 0.80 29.92 -21.93
C GLN A 96 -0.71 29.81 -22.14
N SER A 97 -1.19 28.69 -22.69
CA SER A 97 -2.62 28.43 -22.88
C SER A 97 -3.37 28.34 -21.56
N ARG A 98 -2.80 27.65 -20.56
CA ARG A 98 -3.36 27.58 -19.20
C ARG A 98 -3.41 28.95 -18.54
N LEU A 99 -2.35 29.74 -18.64
CA LEU A 99 -2.30 31.10 -18.09
C LEU A 99 -3.36 32.01 -18.73
N LYS A 100 -3.56 31.93 -20.06
CA LYS A 100 -4.63 32.66 -20.75
C LYS A 100 -6.01 32.24 -20.28
N ALA A 101 -6.26 30.92 -20.14
CA ALA A 101 -7.53 30.40 -19.63
C ALA A 101 -7.80 30.84 -18.19
N ALA A 102 -6.79 30.77 -17.31
CA ALA A 102 -6.89 31.21 -15.92
C ALA A 102 -7.17 32.71 -15.81
N ARG A 103 -6.49 33.55 -16.61
CA ARG A 103 -6.76 35.00 -16.67
C ARG A 103 -8.17 35.29 -17.16
N LYS A 104 -8.66 34.58 -18.18
CA LYS A 104 -10.03 34.73 -18.68
C LYS A 104 -11.06 34.30 -17.63
N GLY A 105 -10.81 33.21 -16.91
CA GLY A 105 -11.64 32.75 -15.80
C GLY A 105 -11.69 33.75 -14.63
N MET A 106 -10.53 34.28 -14.23
CA MET A 106 -10.42 35.33 -13.21
C MET A 106 -11.10 36.64 -13.61
N ALA A 107 -10.97 37.05 -14.87
CA ALA A 107 -11.66 38.23 -15.39
C ALA A 107 -13.18 38.04 -15.34
N ARG A 108 -13.68 36.85 -15.71
CA ARG A 108 -15.11 36.51 -15.65
C ARG A 108 -15.61 36.42 -14.20
N LEU A 109 -14.82 35.86 -13.29
CA LEU A 109 -15.14 35.85 -11.86
C LEU A 109 -15.19 37.27 -11.30
N ARG A 110 -14.23 38.13 -11.65
CA ARG A 110 -14.23 39.55 -11.25
C ARG A 110 -15.40 40.32 -11.83
N SER A 111 -15.85 40.06 -13.06
CA SER A 111 -17.04 40.73 -13.61
C SER A 111 -18.33 40.27 -12.93
N ILE A 112 -18.38 39.01 -12.45
CA ILE A 112 -19.53 38.48 -11.72
C ILE A 112 -19.54 39.00 -10.27
N LEU A 113 -18.37 39.07 -9.63
CA LEU A 113 -18.20 39.51 -8.24
C LEU A 113 -18.17 41.04 -8.08
N GLY A 114 -17.67 41.77 -9.07
CA GLY A 114 -17.56 43.23 -9.08
C GLY A 114 -18.73 43.94 -9.79
N GLY A 115 -19.79 43.21 -10.14
CA GLY A 115 -21.01 43.75 -10.75
C GLY A 115 -22.07 44.21 -9.75
N GLY A 116 -21.72 44.38 -8.48
CA GLY A 116 -22.62 44.80 -7.41
C GLY A 116 -22.03 45.93 -6.57
N ASP A 117 -21.89 47.13 -7.17
CA ASP A 117 -21.80 48.47 -6.54
C ASP A 117 -21.77 49.48 -7.70
N ALA A 118 -22.50 50.58 -7.81
CA ALA A 118 -23.61 51.20 -7.12
C ALA A 118 -24.17 52.25 -8.12
N GLN A 119 -25.49 52.43 -8.13
CA GLN A 119 -26.13 53.63 -8.70
C GLN A 119 -25.87 54.83 -7.79
#